data_AF-A0A3M1NTL5-F1
#
_entry.id   AF-A0A3M1NTL5-F1
#
_cell.length_a   1.000
_cell.length_b   1.000
_cell.length_c   1.000
_cell.angle_alpha   90.00
_cell.angle_beta   90.00
_cell.angle_gamma   90.00
#
_symmetry.space_group_name_H-M   'P 1'
#
loop_
_entity.id
_entity.type
_entity.pdbx_description
1 polymer ?
#
loop_
_entity_poly.entity_id
_entity_poly.type
_entity_poly.pdbx_seq_one_letter_code
_entity_poly.pdbx_strand_id
1 'polypeptide(L)'
;MTYGDGDGVTFSPLVSIDVVGHEITHGVTEHSANLVYSYESGALNESFSDIFGEAIENYAAGSNDWLIGDDIDISGNGIRNMSNPNEDGDPDTYKGTYWATGSGDNGGVHTNSGVQNFWFYLLTNGGSGVNDNGFSYNVSGIGLTKAAAIAYRNLTVYLTTNSNYSDAYLGALDAATDLYGAGSAEYNSVSDAWDAVGVDDSNAGGGSNPGGGGGCLTSLYSFVSKQFSAIDLKPVPQTISYANKITKQYDAEMNDVYSILAHHPRIQKQLYELIRDARGFINGDVRLNALPENTLDKAIDIVYRIRSESKRLSTRNFLLTVATTLEKTKNDANYTRVLESIFNDLSVMSDDHLSRVGDDNVAKTFSLSQNYPNPFNPSTTVSFYLPEESHVSIKVFNASGQLVETLLDRQLPPGEKYLTWDAGQYASGIYFLKMETPKFSRAIKMILMK
;
A
#
# COMPACT_ATOMS: atom_id res chain seq x y z
N MET A 1 -19.58 -22.12 -15.62
CA MET A 1 -19.13 -23.44 -16.10
C MET A 1 -20.06 -24.01 -17.16
N THR A 2 -19.51 -24.27 -18.34
CA THR A 2 -20.10 -25.07 -19.44
C THR A 2 -18.95 -25.85 -20.05
N TYR A 3 -19.03 -27.17 -20.08
CA TYR A 3 -17.92 -28.02 -20.53
C TYR A 3 -18.20 -28.61 -21.92
N GLY A 4 -17.15 -28.73 -22.74
CA GLY A 4 -17.22 -29.41 -24.04
C GLY A 4 -16.84 -30.89 -23.94
N ASP A 5 -17.31 -31.71 -24.88
CA ASP A 5 -16.97 -33.15 -24.97
C ASP A 5 -15.56 -33.42 -25.52
N GLY A 6 -14.76 -32.37 -25.77
CA GLY A 6 -13.51 -32.45 -26.51
C GLY A 6 -13.71 -32.66 -28.01
N ASP A 7 -12.63 -32.92 -28.74
CA ASP A 7 -12.65 -33.37 -30.15
C ASP A 7 -12.23 -34.83 -30.31
N GLY A 8 -11.70 -35.47 -29.25
CA GLY A 8 -11.18 -36.83 -29.26
C GLY A 8 -9.84 -36.98 -29.98
N VAL A 9 -9.12 -35.88 -30.26
CA VAL A 9 -7.81 -35.87 -30.94
C VAL A 9 -6.80 -34.99 -30.22
N THR A 10 -7.20 -33.79 -29.80
CA THR A 10 -6.45 -32.90 -28.91
C THR A 10 -6.98 -33.00 -27.47
N PHE A 11 -8.30 -32.91 -27.29
CA PHE A 11 -8.91 -32.90 -25.96
C PHE A 11 -9.97 -34.00 -25.78
N SER A 12 -9.99 -34.57 -24.58
CA SER A 12 -11.10 -35.35 -24.02
C SER A 12 -12.19 -34.40 -23.46
N PRO A 13 -13.31 -34.90 -22.89
CA PRO A 13 -14.31 -34.05 -22.24
C PRO A 13 -13.68 -33.19 -21.14
N LEU A 14 -13.89 -31.87 -21.21
CA LEU A 14 -13.16 -30.86 -20.42
C LEU A 14 -13.65 -30.81 -18.96
N VAL A 15 -13.45 -31.88 -18.20
CA VAL A 15 -14.02 -32.07 -16.84
C VAL A 15 -13.02 -32.69 -15.84
N SER A 16 -11.71 -32.50 -16.04
CA SER A 16 -10.70 -32.74 -15.00
C SER A 16 -10.93 -31.84 -13.79
N ILE A 17 -10.36 -32.24 -12.64
CA ILE A 17 -10.73 -31.64 -11.36
C ILE A 17 -10.17 -30.23 -11.16
N ASP A 18 -8.99 -29.97 -11.72
CA ASP A 18 -8.36 -28.66 -11.86
C ASP A 18 -9.20 -27.72 -12.74
N VAL A 19 -9.63 -28.15 -13.94
CA VAL A 19 -10.43 -27.37 -14.91
C VAL A 19 -11.81 -27.05 -14.34
N VAL A 20 -12.42 -28.00 -13.63
CA VAL A 20 -13.68 -27.76 -12.89
C VAL A 20 -13.46 -26.76 -11.75
N GLY A 21 -12.30 -26.80 -11.08
CA GLY A 21 -11.90 -25.82 -10.06
C GLY A 21 -11.67 -24.41 -10.61
N HIS A 22 -10.98 -24.31 -11.75
CA HIS A 22 -10.73 -23.10 -12.51
C HIS A 22 -12.05 -22.43 -12.95
N GLU A 23 -12.94 -23.18 -13.61
CA GLU A 23 -14.25 -22.71 -14.06
C GLU A 23 -15.20 -22.27 -12.92
N ILE A 24 -15.08 -22.87 -11.74
CA ILE A 24 -15.78 -22.42 -10.52
C ILE A 24 -15.13 -21.14 -9.96
N THR A 25 -13.82 -21.00 -10.08
CA THR A 25 -13.06 -19.89 -9.51
C THR A 25 -13.28 -18.57 -10.25
N HIS A 26 -13.50 -18.57 -11.57
CA HIS A 26 -13.99 -17.37 -12.26
C HIS A 26 -15.26 -16.81 -11.60
N GLY A 27 -16.16 -17.67 -11.11
CA GLY A 27 -17.35 -17.27 -10.36
C GLY A 27 -17.03 -16.66 -8.98
N VAL A 28 -15.98 -17.14 -8.31
CA VAL A 28 -15.45 -16.53 -7.07
C VAL A 28 -14.84 -15.15 -7.37
N THR A 29 -14.09 -15.03 -8.47
CA THR A 29 -13.51 -13.76 -8.94
C THR A 29 -14.60 -12.74 -9.27
N GLU A 30 -15.62 -13.11 -10.06
CA GLU A 30 -16.79 -12.27 -10.39
C GLU A 30 -17.47 -11.71 -9.13
N HIS A 31 -17.64 -12.54 -8.10
CA HIS A 31 -18.33 -12.19 -6.86
C HIS A 31 -17.42 -11.58 -5.78
N SER A 32 -16.17 -11.25 -6.10
CA SER A 32 -15.21 -10.62 -5.18
C SER A 32 -14.48 -9.43 -5.80
N ALA A 33 -13.25 -9.59 -6.30
CA ALA A 33 -12.50 -8.52 -6.97
C ALA A 33 -13.16 -8.05 -8.28
N ASN A 34 -13.91 -8.93 -8.95
CA ASN A 34 -14.52 -8.74 -10.26
C ASN A 34 -13.49 -8.26 -11.30
N LEU A 35 -12.35 -8.96 -11.39
CA LEU A 35 -11.23 -8.62 -12.27
C LEU A 35 -11.65 -8.58 -13.75
N VAL A 36 -11.46 -7.43 -14.41
CA VAL A 36 -11.72 -7.27 -15.84
C VAL A 36 -10.89 -8.27 -16.63
N TYR A 37 -11.57 -9.08 -17.44
CA TYR A 37 -11.02 -10.14 -18.27
C TYR A 37 -10.27 -9.60 -19.51
N SER A 38 -9.21 -8.82 -19.28
CA SER A 38 -8.34 -8.22 -20.30
C SER A 38 -7.00 -7.75 -19.71
N TYR A 39 -5.91 -7.87 -20.48
CA TYR A 39 -4.54 -7.50 -20.09
C TYR A 39 -4.14 -8.02 -18.69
N GLU A 40 -3.37 -7.25 -17.91
CA GLU A 40 -2.84 -7.67 -16.60
C GLU A 40 -3.95 -8.09 -15.63
N SER A 41 -5.12 -7.43 -15.58
CA SER A 41 -6.23 -7.86 -14.70
C SER A 41 -6.88 -9.16 -15.15
N GLY A 42 -6.91 -9.43 -16.46
CA GLY A 42 -7.40 -10.70 -17.00
C GLY A 42 -6.43 -11.84 -16.75
N ALA A 43 -5.12 -11.57 -16.86
CA ALA A 43 -4.09 -12.56 -16.57
C ALA A 43 -4.04 -12.98 -15.09
N LEU A 44 -4.37 -12.05 -14.17
CA LEU A 44 -4.64 -12.42 -12.77
C LEU A 44 -5.93 -13.25 -12.63
N ASN A 45 -6.99 -12.96 -13.39
CA ASN A 45 -8.25 -13.72 -13.33
C ASN A 45 -8.05 -15.19 -13.77
N GLU A 46 -7.29 -15.39 -14.84
CA GLU A 46 -6.78 -16.71 -15.27
C GLU A 46 -5.92 -17.36 -14.18
N SER A 47 -4.87 -16.68 -13.72
CA SER A 47 -3.93 -17.26 -12.77
C SER A 47 -4.57 -17.63 -11.43
N PHE A 48 -5.47 -16.81 -10.88
CA PHE A 48 -6.22 -17.21 -9.69
C PHE A 48 -7.08 -18.45 -9.94
N SER A 49 -7.60 -18.63 -11.15
CA SER A 49 -8.40 -19.80 -11.51
C SER A 49 -7.55 -21.07 -11.63
N ASP A 50 -6.35 -20.97 -12.20
CA ASP A 50 -5.33 -22.05 -12.19
C ASP A 50 -4.90 -22.41 -10.75
N ILE A 51 -4.54 -21.40 -9.95
CA ILE A 51 -4.14 -21.51 -8.54
C ILE A 51 -5.17 -22.27 -7.70
N PHE A 52 -6.46 -22.02 -7.93
CA PHE A 52 -7.52 -22.72 -7.19
C PHE A 52 -7.97 -24.02 -7.84
N GLY A 53 -7.74 -24.23 -9.14
CA GLY A 53 -7.78 -25.55 -9.77
C GLY A 53 -6.81 -26.51 -9.07
N GLU A 54 -5.52 -26.18 -9.05
CA GLU A 54 -4.47 -26.92 -8.33
C GLU A 54 -4.77 -27.13 -6.84
N ALA A 55 -5.26 -26.10 -6.16
CA ALA A 55 -5.59 -26.22 -4.72
C ALA A 55 -6.78 -27.15 -4.46
N ILE A 56 -7.74 -27.24 -5.40
CA ILE A 56 -8.88 -28.16 -5.36
C ILE A 56 -8.44 -29.58 -5.74
N GLU A 57 -7.55 -29.73 -6.73
CA GLU A 57 -6.97 -31.02 -7.07
C GLU A 57 -6.21 -31.62 -5.89
N ASN A 58 -5.28 -30.87 -5.27
CA ASN A 58 -4.52 -31.36 -4.12
C ASN A 58 -5.44 -31.84 -2.98
N TYR A 59 -6.54 -31.11 -2.76
CA TYR A 59 -7.53 -31.47 -1.75
C TYR A 59 -8.26 -32.80 -2.05
N ALA A 60 -8.38 -33.18 -3.32
CA ALA A 60 -9.08 -34.39 -3.76
C ALA A 60 -8.15 -35.58 -4.03
N ALA A 61 -7.02 -35.37 -4.70
CA ALA A 61 -6.03 -36.39 -5.07
C ALA A 61 -4.93 -36.59 -4.02
N GLY A 62 -4.60 -35.54 -3.25
CA GLY A 62 -3.49 -35.52 -2.29
C GLY A 62 -2.14 -35.11 -2.87
N SER A 63 -2.09 -34.68 -4.13
CA SER A 63 -0.90 -34.25 -4.87
C SER A 63 -1.23 -33.15 -5.87
N ASN A 64 -0.18 -32.52 -6.42
CA ASN A 64 -0.18 -31.65 -7.60
C ASN A 64 0.94 -32.15 -8.51
N ASP A 65 0.77 -32.08 -9.82
CA ASP A 65 1.87 -32.12 -10.78
C ASP A 65 2.25 -30.74 -11.34
N TRP A 66 1.38 -29.74 -11.14
CA TRP A 66 1.51 -28.35 -11.60
C TRP A 66 1.18 -28.14 -13.10
N LEU A 67 0.34 -29.01 -13.68
CA LEU A 67 -0.13 -28.96 -15.06
C LEU A 67 -1.64 -28.70 -15.13
N ILE A 68 -2.05 -27.59 -15.74
CA ILE A 68 -3.47 -27.29 -15.94
C ILE A 68 -4.02 -28.10 -17.12
N GLY A 69 -4.89 -29.06 -16.85
CA GLY A 69 -5.63 -29.84 -17.83
C GLY A 69 -4.87 -31.00 -18.48
N ASP A 70 -3.92 -31.65 -17.78
CA ASP A 70 -3.23 -32.84 -18.31
C ASP A 70 -4.21 -34.00 -18.59
N ASP A 71 -5.14 -34.27 -17.68
CA ASP A 71 -6.13 -35.35 -17.70
C ASP A 71 -7.21 -35.13 -18.81
N ILE A 72 -7.26 -33.93 -19.40
CA ILE A 72 -8.06 -33.61 -20.59
C ILE A 72 -7.26 -33.51 -21.89
N ASP A 73 -5.96 -33.18 -21.83
CA ASP A 73 -5.06 -33.22 -22.99
C ASP A 73 -4.73 -34.68 -23.35
N ILE A 74 -5.04 -35.07 -24.58
CA ILE A 74 -4.79 -36.44 -25.07
C ILE A 74 -3.28 -36.73 -25.21
N SER A 75 -2.41 -35.70 -25.17
CA SER A 75 -0.96 -35.85 -25.13
C SER A 75 -0.36 -35.95 -23.71
N GLY A 76 -1.12 -35.66 -22.66
CA GLY A 76 -0.69 -35.72 -21.25
C GLY A 76 0.40 -34.71 -20.86
N ASN A 77 0.47 -33.56 -21.54
CA ASN A 77 1.36 -32.45 -21.19
C ASN A 77 0.58 -31.28 -20.54
N GLY A 78 -0.73 -31.23 -20.74
CA GLY A 78 -1.60 -30.16 -20.25
C GLY A 78 -1.70 -28.96 -21.19
N ILE A 79 -2.29 -27.88 -20.68
CA ILE A 79 -2.53 -26.61 -21.39
C ILE A 79 -1.56 -25.53 -20.91
N ARG A 80 -1.16 -25.56 -19.62
CA ARG A 80 -0.18 -24.66 -18.99
C ARG A 80 0.56 -25.35 -17.85
N ASN A 81 1.89 -25.27 -17.83
CA ASN A 81 2.74 -25.73 -16.75
C ASN A 81 3.03 -24.60 -15.74
N MET A 82 2.41 -24.65 -14.56
CA MET A 82 2.62 -23.66 -13.49
C MET A 82 4.03 -23.73 -12.86
N SER A 83 4.73 -24.86 -12.98
CA SER A 83 6.11 -25.02 -12.46
C SER A 83 7.19 -24.54 -13.44
N ASN A 84 6.87 -24.45 -14.73
CA ASN A 84 7.78 -24.05 -15.81
C ASN A 84 7.03 -23.45 -17.02
N PRO A 85 6.40 -22.25 -16.91
CA PRO A 85 5.57 -21.68 -18.00
C PRO A 85 6.30 -21.52 -19.35
N ASN A 86 7.62 -21.32 -19.29
CA ASN A 86 8.50 -21.21 -20.45
C ASN A 86 8.53 -22.49 -21.35
N GLU A 87 7.99 -23.62 -20.89
CA GLU A 87 7.88 -24.87 -21.65
C GLU A 87 6.76 -24.82 -22.70
N ASP A 88 5.60 -24.26 -22.34
CA ASP A 88 4.44 -24.09 -23.23
C ASP A 88 4.53 -22.79 -24.06
N GLY A 89 5.48 -21.92 -23.72
CA GLY A 89 5.67 -20.62 -24.36
C GLY A 89 4.95 -19.47 -23.65
N ASP A 90 4.74 -19.58 -22.34
CA ASP A 90 4.21 -18.53 -21.48
C ASP A 90 5.32 -17.92 -20.58
N PRO A 91 5.25 -16.63 -20.22
CA PRO A 91 6.25 -15.98 -19.36
C PRO A 91 6.25 -16.51 -17.92
N ASP A 92 7.43 -16.89 -17.41
CA ASP A 92 7.65 -17.09 -15.96
C ASP A 92 8.01 -15.77 -15.23
N THR A 93 8.41 -14.74 -15.99
CA THR A 93 8.92 -13.46 -15.50
C THR A 93 8.12 -12.29 -16.07
N TYR A 94 7.73 -11.34 -15.21
CA TYR A 94 7.00 -10.12 -15.60
C TYR A 94 7.76 -9.32 -16.66
N LYS A 95 7.16 -9.21 -17.85
CA LYS A 95 7.73 -8.55 -19.05
C LYS A 95 9.06 -9.16 -19.53
N GLY A 96 9.30 -10.42 -19.17
CA GLY A 96 10.43 -11.23 -19.61
C GLY A 96 10.20 -11.94 -20.95
N THR A 97 10.77 -13.13 -21.07
CA THR A 97 10.63 -14.06 -22.21
C THR A 97 9.16 -14.44 -22.40
N TYR A 98 8.75 -14.64 -23.65
CA TYR A 98 7.37 -14.92 -24.09
C TYR A 98 6.25 -13.92 -23.73
N TRP A 99 6.51 -12.87 -22.93
CA TRP A 99 5.47 -11.93 -22.49
C TRP A 99 4.60 -11.35 -23.64
N ALA A 100 3.28 -11.52 -23.53
CA ALA A 100 2.33 -11.11 -24.55
C ALA A 100 2.05 -9.60 -24.51
N THR A 101 2.26 -8.94 -25.65
CA THR A 101 2.11 -7.48 -25.83
C THR A 101 1.00 -7.06 -26.81
N GLY A 102 0.36 -8.03 -27.46
CA GLY A 102 -0.72 -7.79 -28.43
C GLY A 102 -2.10 -7.62 -27.78
N SER A 103 -3.13 -7.43 -28.62
CA SER A 103 -4.55 -7.45 -28.22
C SER A 103 -5.25 -8.77 -28.55
N GLY A 104 -4.49 -9.79 -28.99
CA GLY A 104 -5.00 -11.17 -29.07
C GLY A 104 -5.19 -11.72 -27.66
N ASP A 105 -6.04 -12.74 -27.50
CA ASP A 105 -6.35 -13.34 -26.21
C ASP A 105 -6.69 -12.31 -25.12
N ASN A 106 -7.59 -11.36 -25.45
CA ASN A 106 -7.97 -10.21 -24.62
C ASN A 106 -6.80 -9.35 -24.06
N GLY A 107 -5.59 -9.47 -24.60
CA GLY A 107 -4.36 -8.87 -24.05
C GLY A 107 -3.34 -9.88 -23.52
N GLY A 108 -3.43 -11.15 -23.95
CA GLY A 108 -2.63 -12.26 -23.44
C GLY A 108 -3.01 -12.63 -22.01
N VAL A 109 -4.28 -12.92 -21.76
CA VAL A 109 -4.77 -13.27 -20.41
C VAL A 109 -4.31 -14.66 -20.01
N HIS A 110 -4.49 -15.68 -20.86
CA HIS A 110 -4.03 -17.04 -20.59
C HIS A 110 -2.50 -17.06 -20.56
N THR A 111 -1.84 -16.42 -21.53
CA THR A 111 -0.37 -16.41 -21.61
C THR A 111 0.29 -15.71 -20.43
N ASN A 112 -0.06 -14.45 -20.15
CA ASN A 112 0.65 -13.72 -19.10
C ASN A 112 0.38 -14.29 -17.69
N SER A 113 -0.67 -15.12 -17.51
CA SER A 113 -0.98 -15.80 -16.24
C SER A 113 0.20 -16.59 -15.68
N GLY A 114 1.07 -17.11 -16.55
CA GLY A 114 2.30 -17.83 -16.21
C GLY A 114 3.15 -17.17 -15.11
N VAL A 115 3.19 -15.83 -15.09
CA VAL A 115 3.96 -15.05 -14.11
C VAL A 115 3.39 -15.20 -12.69
N GLN A 116 2.07 -15.18 -12.52
CA GLN A 116 1.48 -15.42 -11.20
C GLN A 116 1.34 -16.93 -10.90
N ASN A 117 1.24 -17.78 -11.92
CA ASN A 117 1.26 -19.24 -11.76
C ASN A 117 2.60 -19.70 -11.17
N PHE A 118 3.73 -19.26 -11.74
CA PHE A 118 5.06 -19.58 -11.25
C PHE A 118 5.36 -18.93 -9.89
N TRP A 119 4.82 -17.73 -9.61
CA TRP A 119 4.83 -17.14 -8.26
C TRP A 119 4.19 -18.09 -7.23
N PHE A 120 3.03 -18.66 -7.55
CA PHE A 120 2.31 -19.53 -6.62
C PHE A 120 2.99 -20.90 -6.43
N TYR A 121 3.58 -21.45 -7.50
CA TYR A 121 4.47 -22.61 -7.43
C TYR A 121 5.68 -22.36 -6.51
N LEU A 122 6.39 -21.24 -6.70
CA LEU A 122 7.55 -20.86 -5.89
C LEU A 122 7.17 -20.56 -4.43
N LEU A 123 6.05 -19.88 -4.18
CA LEU A 123 5.54 -19.64 -2.83
C LEU A 123 5.18 -20.96 -2.12
N THR A 124 4.62 -21.92 -2.86
CA THR A 124 4.23 -23.23 -2.31
C THR A 124 5.45 -24.10 -2.00
N ASN A 125 6.32 -24.33 -2.98
CA ASN A 125 7.38 -25.35 -2.93
C ASN A 125 8.75 -24.77 -2.54
N GLY A 126 8.98 -23.49 -2.77
CA GLY A 126 10.29 -22.86 -2.77
C GLY A 126 11.04 -23.10 -4.08
N GLY A 127 12.18 -22.44 -4.24
CA GLY A 127 13.01 -22.56 -5.43
C GLY A 127 14.12 -21.52 -5.47
N SER A 128 15.11 -21.72 -6.33
CA SER A 128 16.17 -20.72 -6.56
C SER A 128 16.62 -20.74 -8.02
N GLY A 129 17.00 -19.58 -8.52
CA GLY A 129 17.29 -19.38 -9.95
C GLY A 129 17.73 -17.95 -10.25
N VAL A 130 17.67 -17.60 -11.53
CA VAL A 130 17.87 -16.23 -12.02
C VAL A 130 16.78 -15.98 -13.06
N ASN A 131 15.99 -14.92 -12.90
CA ASN A 131 14.92 -14.58 -13.83
C ASN A 131 15.42 -13.79 -15.06
N ASP A 132 14.55 -13.51 -16.03
CA ASP A 132 14.92 -12.77 -17.26
C ASP A 132 15.52 -11.38 -17.00
N ASN A 133 15.16 -10.76 -15.88
CA ASN A 133 15.69 -9.45 -15.46
C ASN A 133 17.10 -9.55 -14.84
N GLY A 134 17.67 -10.76 -14.73
CA GLY A 134 18.98 -11.01 -14.16
C GLY A 134 19.00 -11.03 -12.62
N PHE A 135 17.84 -11.11 -11.97
CA PHE A 135 17.72 -11.15 -10.51
C PHE A 135 17.86 -12.59 -10.00
N SER A 136 18.90 -12.85 -9.20
CA SER A 136 19.09 -14.13 -8.51
C SER A 136 18.17 -14.23 -7.28
N TYR A 137 17.30 -15.23 -7.26
CA TYR A 137 16.31 -15.43 -6.19
C TYR A 137 16.51 -16.74 -5.43
N ASN A 138 15.98 -16.81 -4.20
CA ASN A 138 15.91 -18.03 -3.38
C ASN A 138 14.69 -17.97 -2.44
N VAL A 139 13.58 -18.55 -2.88
CA VAL A 139 12.28 -18.56 -2.20
C VAL A 139 12.21 -19.74 -1.22
N SER A 140 11.76 -19.47 0.01
CA SER A 140 11.51 -20.52 1.02
C SER A 140 10.03 -20.92 1.00
N GLY A 141 9.71 -22.09 0.45
CA GLY A 141 8.33 -22.56 0.29
C GLY A 141 7.56 -22.67 1.62
N ILE A 142 6.32 -22.20 1.63
CA ILE A 142 5.46 -22.16 2.85
C ILE A 142 4.37 -23.24 2.88
N GLY A 143 4.26 -24.04 1.82
CA GLY A 143 3.29 -25.11 1.65
C GLY A 143 1.91 -24.62 1.18
N LEU A 144 1.26 -25.45 0.36
CA LEU A 144 0.07 -25.10 -0.42
C LEU A 144 -1.05 -24.49 0.43
N THR A 145 -1.32 -25.03 1.62
CA THR A 145 -2.39 -24.55 2.51
C THR A 145 -2.21 -23.09 2.93
N LYS A 146 -0.96 -22.60 3.07
CA LYS A 146 -0.68 -21.20 3.41
C LYS A 146 -0.67 -20.32 2.16
N ALA A 147 -0.05 -20.80 1.09
CA ALA A 147 -0.04 -20.11 -0.20
C ALA A 147 -1.49 -19.84 -0.70
N ALA A 148 -2.34 -20.87 -0.70
CA ALA A 148 -3.74 -20.77 -1.10
C ALA A 148 -4.55 -19.84 -0.19
N ALA A 149 -4.31 -19.84 1.13
CA ALA A 149 -4.95 -18.92 2.05
C ALA A 149 -4.58 -17.44 1.77
N ILE A 150 -3.31 -17.18 1.46
CA ILE A 150 -2.81 -15.85 1.05
C ILE A 150 -3.42 -15.45 -0.29
N ALA A 151 -3.38 -16.31 -1.30
CA ALA A 151 -3.98 -16.07 -2.60
C ALA A 151 -5.49 -15.77 -2.48
N TYR A 152 -6.21 -16.52 -1.64
CA TYR A 152 -7.66 -16.37 -1.49
C TYR A 152 -7.98 -15.04 -0.81
N ARG A 153 -7.23 -14.66 0.23
CA ARG A 153 -7.38 -13.36 0.88
C ARG A 153 -6.96 -12.20 -0.04
N ASN A 154 -5.94 -12.38 -0.88
CA ASN A 154 -5.52 -11.42 -1.90
C ASN A 154 -6.70 -11.08 -2.82
N LEU A 155 -7.21 -12.11 -3.52
CA LEU A 155 -8.35 -12.02 -4.43
C LEU A 155 -9.62 -11.47 -3.76
N THR A 156 -9.96 -11.93 -2.55
CA THR A 156 -11.27 -11.63 -1.94
C THR A 156 -11.32 -10.39 -1.05
N VAL A 157 -10.18 -9.78 -0.70
CA VAL A 157 -10.12 -8.64 0.23
C VAL A 157 -9.41 -7.41 -0.33
N TYR A 158 -8.35 -7.56 -1.13
CA TYR A 158 -7.50 -6.44 -1.53
C TYR A 158 -7.58 -6.09 -3.03
N LEU A 159 -7.86 -7.06 -3.89
CA LEU A 159 -7.95 -6.82 -5.33
C LEU A 159 -9.29 -6.22 -5.75
N THR A 160 -9.25 -5.51 -6.87
CA THR A 160 -10.38 -4.75 -7.43
C THR A 160 -10.46 -4.95 -8.94
N THR A 161 -11.55 -4.47 -9.53
CA THR A 161 -11.92 -4.69 -10.94
C THR A 161 -10.85 -4.37 -11.97
N ASN A 162 -9.90 -3.47 -11.67
CA ASN A 162 -8.82 -3.09 -12.59
C ASN A 162 -7.42 -3.34 -12.00
N SER A 163 -7.30 -4.21 -10.99
CA SER A 163 -6.03 -4.50 -10.32
C SER A 163 -5.04 -5.21 -11.24
N ASN A 164 -3.76 -4.88 -11.11
CA ASN A 164 -2.66 -5.42 -11.92
C ASN A 164 -1.62 -6.19 -11.07
N TYR A 165 -0.52 -6.66 -11.66
CA TYR A 165 0.51 -7.43 -10.93
C TYR A 165 1.09 -6.66 -9.73
N SER A 166 1.25 -5.34 -9.85
CA SER A 166 1.66 -4.46 -8.75
C SER A 166 0.67 -4.50 -7.58
N ASP A 167 -0.64 -4.51 -7.87
CA ASP A 167 -1.68 -4.63 -6.84
C ASP A 167 -1.76 -6.06 -6.29
N ALA A 168 -1.52 -7.10 -7.11
CA ALA A 168 -1.44 -8.49 -6.69
C ALA A 168 -0.30 -8.74 -5.70
N TYR A 169 0.87 -8.13 -5.93
CA TYR A 169 1.98 -8.10 -4.96
C TYR A 169 1.59 -7.39 -3.66
N LEU A 170 1.10 -6.15 -3.75
CA LEU A 170 0.75 -5.35 -2.57
C LEU A 170 -0.44 -5.90 -1.78
N GLY A 171 -1.32 -6.69 -2.41
CA GLY A 171 -2.43 -7.41 -1.76
C GLY A 171 -2.01 -8.75 -1.18
N ALA A 172 -1.03 -9.45 -1.77
CA ALA A 172 -0.47 -10.68 -1.21
C ALA A 172 0.34 -10.41 0.07
N LEU A 173 1.13 -9.33 0.10
CA LEU A 173 1.87 -8.92 1.31
C LEU A 173 0.93 -8.51 2.46
N ASP A 174 -0.17 -7.82 2.13
CA ASP A 174 -1.24 -7.51 3.09
C ASP A 174 -1.94 -8.78 3.57
N ALA A 175 -2.24 -9.72 2.67
CA ALA A 175 -2.86 -10.99 3.02
C ALA A 175 -1.97 -11.85 3.94
N ALA A 176 -0.67 -11.90 3.69
CA ALA A 176 0.29 -12.54 4.59
C ALA A 176 0.42 -11.79 5.92
N THR A 177 0.35 -10.46 5.92
CA THR A 177 0.34 -9.63 7.14
C THR A 177 -0.86 -9.92 8.03
N ASP A 178 -2.07 -10.00 7.46
CA ASP A 178 -3.30 -10.25 8.22
C ASP A 178 -3.43 -11.71 8.69
N LEU A 179 -2.84 -12.67 7.98
CA LEU A 179 -2.90 -14.10 8.34
C LEU A 179 -1.77 -14.55 9.27
N TYR A 180 -0.56 -13.98 9.13
CA TYR A 180 0.66 -14.47 9.77
C TYR A 180 1.52 -13.37 10.42
N GLY A 181 1.23 -12.09 10.16
CA GLY A 181 1.98 -10.93 10.65
C GLY A 181 3.04 -10.43 9.68
N ALA A 182 3.29 -9.11 9.66
CA ALA A 182 4.35 -8.52 8.86
C ALA A 182 5.74 -9.02 9.29
N GLY A 183 6.61 -9.33 8.33
CA GLY A 183 7.94 -9.91 8.58
C GLY A 183 7.94 -11.38 9.04
N SER A 184 6.79 -12.05 9.03
CA SER A 184 6.68 -13.52 9.18
C SER A 184 7.41 -14.27 8.06
N ALA A 185 7.67 -15.56 8.24
CA ALA A 185 8.26 -16.39 7.17
C ALA A 185 7.36 -16.41 5.92
N GLU A 186 6.04 -16.38 6.14
CA GLU A 186 5.01 -16.26 5.13
C GLU A 186 5.04 -14.92 4.40
N TYR A 187 5.13 -13.80 5.11
CA TYR A 187 5.29 -12.47 4.51
C TYR A 187 6.56 -12.38 3.67
N ASN A 188 7.70 -12.85 4.19
CA ASN A 188 8.98 -12.78 3.51
C ASN A 188 8.97 -13.64 2.25
N SER A 189 8.47 -14.88 2.33
CA SER A 189 8.34 -15.78 1.17
C SER A 189 7.43 -15.25 0.07
N VAL A 190 6.35 -14.54 0.43
CA VAL A 190 5.51 -13.82 -0.56
C VAL A 190 6.30 -12.74 -1.30
N SER A 191 7.16 -11.99 -0.61
CA SER A 191 8.06 -11.03 -1.27
C SER A 191 9.07 -11.75 -2.15
N ASP A 192 9.82 -12.71 -1.59
CA ASP A 192 10.86 -13.47 -2.29
C ASP A 192 10.33 -14.10 -3.59
N ALA A 193 9.09 -14.65 -3.56
CA ALA A 193 8.43 -15.24 -4.71
C ALA A 193 8.00 -14.21 -5.77
N TRP A 194 7.50 -13.03 -5.35
CA TRP A 194 7.11 -11.98 -6.29
C TRP A 194 8.33 -11.30 -6.94
N ASP A 195 9.39 -11.08 -6.14
CA ASP A 195 10.69 -10.61 -6.62
C ASP A 195 11.31 -11.63 -7.61
N ALA A 196 11.17 -12.93 -7.34
CA ALA A 196 11.60 -14.00 -8.24
C ALA A 196 10.94 -13.92 -9.63
N VAL A 197 9.62 -13.64 -9.71
CA VAL A 197 8.91 -13.44 -10.99
C VAL A 197 9.00 -12.00 -11.52
N GLY A 198 9.84 -11.13 -10.93
CA GLY A 198 10.11 -9.78 -11.43
C GLY A 198 9.03 -8.73 -11.10
N VAL A 199 8.13 -9.00 -10.16
CA VAL A 199 7.11 -8.06 -9.66
C VAL A 199 7.53 -7.56 -8.28
N ASP A 200 8.50 -6.66 -8.26
CA ASP A 200 9.09 -6.12 -7.04
C ASP A 200 8.48 -4.77 -6.62
N ASP A 201 8.96 -4.24 -5.49
CA ASP A 201 8.67 -2.91 -4.97
C ASP A 201 8.99 -1.75 -5.95
N SER A 202 9.82 -2.01 -6.97
CA SER A 202 10.12 -1.06 -8.05
C SER A 202 9.03 -1.03 -9.13
N ASN A 203 8.39 -2.17 -9.40
CA ASN A 203 7.25 -2.32 -10.31
C ASN A 203 5.90 -2.08 -9.60
N ALA A 204 5.83 -2.27 -8.29
CA ALA A 204 4.70 -1.99 -7.38
C ALA A 204 4.24 -0.50 -7.33
N GLY A 205 4.72 0.36 -8.22
CA GLY A 205 4.38 1.77 -8.34
C GLY A 205 3.26 2.10 -9.34
N GLY A 206 3.07 1.26 -10.37
CA GLY A 206 2.40 1.65 -11.61
C GLY A 206 0.88 1.46 -11.65
N GLY A 207 0.12 2.54 -11.43
CA GLY A 207 -1.27 2.61 -11.88
C GLY A 207 -1.36 2.83 -13.39
N SER A 208 -2.18 2.03 -14.09
CA SER A 208 -2.59 2.18 -15.51
C SER A 208 -1.50 2.05 -16.62
N ASN A 209 -1.08 0.81 -16.86
CA ASN A 209 -0.60 0.30 -18.17
C ASN A 209 0.75 0.91 -18.70
N PRO A 210 1.24 0.62 -19.93
CA PRO A 210 2.43 -0.22 -20.05
C PRO A 210 3.72 0.51 -20.45
N GLY A 211 4.79 0.35 -19.65
CA GLY A 211 6.16 0.63 -20.09
C GLY A 211 7.13 1.04 -18.97
N GLY A 212 7.81 0.07 -18.35
CA GLY A 212 8.77 0.28 -17.25
C GLY A 212 8.11 0.58 -15.89
N GLY A 213 8.72 0.28 -14.75
CA GLY A 213 10.03 -0.33 -14.53
C GLY A 213 10.84 0.41 -13.45
N GLY A 214 11.40 -0.29 -12.45
CA GLY A 214 12.54 0.21 -11.68
C GLY A 214 12.27 1.44 -10.79
N GLY A 215 11.05 1.61 -10.30
CA GLY A 215 10.50 2.90 -9.85
C GLY A 215 10.97 3.43 -8.49
N CYS A 216 10.59 2.79 -7.37
CA CYS A 216 10.40 3.50 -6.11
C CYS A 216 11.70 3.83 -5.32
N LEU A 217 12.38 2.82 -4.78
CA LEU A 217 13.50 2.99 -3.83
C LEU A 217 14.74 3.64 -4.46
N THR A 218 15.16 3.11 -5.60
CA THR A 218 16.36 3.56 -6.35
C THR A 218 16.20 5.00 -6.83
N SER A 219 15.00 5.39 -7.25
CA SER A 219 14.69 6.78 -7.63
C SER A 219 14.72 7.71 -6.43
N LEU A 220 14.15 7.33 -5.27
CA LEU A 220 14.24 8.14 -4.05
C LEU A 220 15.71 8.38 -3.64
N TYR A 221 16.53 7.32 -3.61
CA TYR A 221 17.97 7.44 -3.31
C TYR A 221 18.72 8.31 -4.34
N SER A 222 18.52 8.05 -5.64
CA SER A 222 19.21 8.76 -6.72
C SER A 222 18.80 10.24 -6.80
N PHE A 223 17.51 10.53 -6.58
CA PHE A 223 16.98 11.90 -6.51
C PHE A 223 17.62 12.66 -5.35
N VAL A 224 17.49 12.14 -4.12
CA VAL A 224 17.99 12.77 -2.90
C VAL A 224 19.51 13.01 -2.98
N SER A 225 20.28 11.98 -3.36
CA SER A 225 21.74 12.08 -3.48
C SER A 225 22.19 13.16 -4.48
N LYS A 226 21.51 13.27 -5.63
CA LYS A 226 21.79 14.32 -6.62
C LYS A 226 21.55 15.72 -6.07
N GLN A 227 20.49 15.97 -5.30
CA GLN A 227 20.21 17.32 -4.78
C GLN A 227 21.27 17.79 -3.77
N PHE A 228 21.73 16.91 -2.88
CA PHE A 228 22.82 17.26 -1.96
C PHE A 228 24.15 17.52 -2.69
N SER A 229 24.41 16.81 -3.80
CA SER A 229 25.58 17.08 -4.66
C SER A 229 25.51 18.41 -5.42
N ALA A 230 24.33 19.03 -5.53
CA ALA A 230 24.09 20.30 -6.22
C ALA A 230 24.19 21.55 -5.31
N ILE A 231 24.49 21.38 -4.01
CA ILE A 231 24.64 22.50 -3.08
C ILE A 231 26.04 23.13 -3.24
N ASP A 232 26.13 24.26 -3.96
CA ASP A 232 27.37 25.03 -4.15
C ASP A 232 27.88 25.68 -2.85
N LEU A 233 28.54 24.87 -2.01
CA LEU A 233 29.34 25.34 -0.88
C LEU A 233 30.67 25.91 -1.39
N LYS A 234 30.66 27.21 -1.74
CA LYS A 234 31.83 27.94 -2.25
C LYS A 234 33.11 27.61 -1.47
N PRO A 235 34.22 27.31 -2.17
CA PRO A 235 35.30 26.53 -1.59
C PRO A 235 36.13 27.31 -0.56
N VAL A 236 36.08 26.87 0.69
CA VAL A 236 37.08 27.14 1.72
C VAL A 236 37.53 25.77 2.26
N PRO A 237 38.82 25.49 2.52
CA PRO A 237 39.26 24.12 2.85
C PRO A 237 38.53 23.44 4.01
N GLN A 238 37.97 24.22 4.95
CA GLN A 238 37.12 23.70 6.02
C GLN A 238 35.73 23.24 5.54
N THR A 239 35.13 23.85 4.51
CA THR A 239 33.80 23.45 4.00
C THR A 239 33.83 22.08 3.34
N ILE A 240 34.95 21.65 2.73
CA ILE A 240 35.08 20.28 2.20
C ILE A 240 35.10 19.24 3.34
N SER A 241 35.82 19.52 4.44
CA SER A 241 35.83 18.65 5.61
C SER A 241 34.46 18.60 6.29
N TYR A 242 33.78 19.75 6.39
CA TYR A 242 32.44 19.86 6.98
C TYR A 242 31.36 19.20 6.10
N ALA A 243 31.42 19.39 4.78
CA ALA A 243 30.55 18.72 3.81
C ALA A 243 30.73 17.21 3.85
N ASN A 244 31.97 16.70 3.79
CA ASN A 244 32.25 15.26 3.92
C ASN A 244 31.78 14.67 5.27
N LYS A 245 31.73 15.49 6.33
CA LYS A 245 31.16 15.08 7.62
C LYS A 245 29.62 15.06 7.58
N ILE A 246 28.99 16.08 6.98
CA ILE A 246 27.54 16.13 6.75
C ILE A 246 27.11 14.95 5.87
N THR A 247 27.75 14.72 4.72
CA THR A 247 27.44 13.60 3.83
C THR A 247 27.55 12.27 4.55
N LYS A 248 28.65 11.99 5.27
CA LYS A 248 28.77 10.73 6.03
C LYS A 248 27.76 10.57 7.16
N GLN A 249 27.34 11.66 7.80
CA GLN A 249 26.28 11.62 8.80
C GLN A 249 24.92 11.39 8.13
N TYR A 250 24.67 12.03 6.99
CA TYR A 250 23.46 11.90 6.19
C TYR A 250 23.33 10.50 5.58
N ASP A 251 24.40 9.90 5.06
CA ASP A 251 24.43 8.52 4.58
C ASP A 251 24.07 7.55 5.72
N ALA A 252 24.55 7.79 6.94
CA ALA A 252 24.20 6.99 8.10
C ALA A 252 22.74 7.19 8.55
N GLU A 253 22.24 8.44 8.56
CA GLU A 253 20.85 8.78 8.87
C GLU A 253 19.88 8.20 7.83
N MET A 254 20.25 8.24 6.54
CA MET A 254 19.46 7.69 5.44
C MET A 254 19.47 6.16 5.43
N ASN A 255 20.60 5.50 5.70
CA ASN A 255 20.62 4.04 5.84
C ASN A 255 19.76 3.55 7.01
N ASP A 256 19.71 4.31 8.12
CA ASP A 256 18.81 4.06 9.25
C ASP A 256 17.32 4.23 8.82
N VAL A 257 17.01 5.24 8.00
CA VAL A 257 15.67 5.47 7.41
C VAL A 257 15.29 4.36 6.41
N TYR A 258 16.18 3.95 5.50
CA TYR A 258 15.91 2.85 4.56
C TYR A 258 15.72 1.51 5.30
N SER A 259 16.44 1.28 6.40
CA SER A 259 16.22 0.09 7.23
C SER A 259 14.82 0.04 7.87
N ILE A 260 14.15 1.19 8.02
CA ILE A 260 12.76 1.26 8.44
C ILE A 260 11.83 1.13 7.23
N LEU A 261 12.03 1.94 6.18
CA LEU A 261 11.16 1.98 5.01
C LEU A 261 11.09 0.66 4.23
N ALA A 262 12.17 -0.13 4.19
CA ALA A 262 12.21 -1.45 3.56
C ALA A 262 11.28 -2.49 4.23
N HIS A 263 10.82 -2.24 5.46
CA HIS A 263 9.79 -3.06 6.12
C HIS A 263 8.36 -2.49 5.93
N HIS A 264 8.22 -1.35 5.24
CA HIS A 264 6.98 -0.59 5.09
C HIS A 264 6.79 -0.04 3.65
N PRO A 265 6.72 -0.92 2.62
CA PRO A 265 6.74 -0.56 1.19
C PRO A 265 5.64 0.44 0.78
N ARG A 266 4.47 0.38 1.41
CA ARG A 266 3.37 1.34 1.16
C ARG A 266 3.68 2.76 1.64
N ILE A 267 4.39 2.91 2.77
CA ILE A 267 4.80 4.22 3.31
C ILE A 267 5.89 4.81 2.41
N GLN A 268 6.82 3.95 1.98
CA GLN A 268 7.88 4.26 1.02
C GLN A 268 7.33 4.73 -0.34
N LYS A 269 6.34 4.04 -0.93
CA LYS A 269 5.64 4.45 -2.15
C LYS A 269 4.99 5.84 -1.99
N GLN A 270 4.25 6.04 -0.90
CA GLN A 270 3.59 7.33 -0.61
C GLN A 270 4.61 8.47 -0.43
N LEU A 271 5.75 8.22 0.23
CA LEU A 271 6.83 9.18 0.42
C LEU A 271 7.54 9.51 -0.91
N TYR A 272 7.74 8.51 -1.78
CA TYR A 272 8.33 8.71 -3.11
C TYR A 272 7.41 9.53 -4.02
N GLU A 273 6.12 9.16 -4.12
CA GLU A 273 5.12 9.89 -4.91
C GLU A 273 5.00 11.35 -4.44
N LEU A 274 4.94 11.58 -3.13
CA LEU A 274 4.96 12.91 -2.51
C LEU A 274 6.16 13.76 -2.97
N ILE A 275 7.38 13.21 -2.90
CA ILE A 275 8.61 13.91 -3.23
C ILE A 275 8.72 14.18 -4.74
N ARG A 276 8.31 13.19 -5.56
CA ARG A 276 8.25 13.29 -7.03
C ARG A 276 7.28 14.40 -7.47
N ASP A 277 6.06 14.39 -6.93
CA ASP A 277 4.97 15.26 -7.40
C ASP A 277 5.12 16.70 -6.91
N ALA A 278 5.86 16.93 -5.82
CA ALA A 278 6.20 18.27 -5.34
C ALA A 278 7.07 19.09 -6.30
N ARG A 279 7.80 18.44 -7.23
CA ARG A 279 8.79 19.07 -8.16
C ARG A 279 9.84 19.98 -7.48
N GLY A 280 10.01 19.89 -6.16
CA GLY A 280 11.03 20.63 -5.43
C GLY A 280 12.42 20.15 -5.85
N PHE A 281 13.37 21.07 -6.02
CA PHE A 281 14.75 20.78 -6.47
C PHE A 281 14.88 20.23 -7.90
N ILE A 282 14.60 21.05 -8.91
CA ILE A 282 15.29 20.97 -10.22
C ILE A 282 15.77 22.37 -10.61
N ASN A 283 17.09 22.51 -10.79
CA ASN A 283 17.81 23.64 -11.43
C ASN A 283 17.25 25.07 -11.26
N GLY A 284 17.46 25.65 -10.08
CA GLY A 284 17.77 27.09 -9.91
C GLY A 284 16.67 28.14 -10.12
N ASP A 285 15.75 27.94 -11.06
CA ASP A 285 14.77 28.95 -11.50
C ASP A 285 13.42 28.31 -11.86
N VAL A 286 12.73 27.75 -10.86
CA VAL A 286 11.31 27.37 -10.96
C VAL A 286 10.58 27.86 -9.71
N ARG A 287 9.44 28.54 -9.89
CA ARG A 287 8.59 28.99 -8.77
C ARG A 287 7.71 27.85 -8.28
N LEU A 288 7.58 27.74 -6.95
CA LEU A 288 6.71 26.77 -6.27
C LEU A 288 5.22 27.12 -6.50
N ASN A 289 4.65 26.58 -7.57
CA ASN A 289 3.22 26.64 -7.81
C ASN A 289 2.51 25.56 -6.98
N ALA A 290 2.10 25.94 -5.76
CA ALA A 290 1.11 25.30 -4.89
C ALA A 290 1.06 23.75 -4.92
N LEU A 291 1.70 23.12 -3.93
CA LEU A 291 1.33 21.76 -3.52
C LEU A 291 -0.16 21.71 -3.12
N PRO A 292 -0.96 20.76 -3.63
CA PRO A 292 -2.34 20.56 -3.19
C PRO A 292 -2.45 20.33 -1.68
N GLU A 293 -3.54 20.79 -1.06
CA GLU A 293 -3.72 20.73 0.40
C GLU A 293 -3.65 19.31 0.95
N ASN A 294 -4.33 18.37 0.30
CA ASN A 294 -4.34 16.96 0.64
C ASN A 294 -2.98 16.25 0.46
N THR A 295 -2.01 16.85 -0.24
CA THR A 295 -0.65 16.32 -0.35
C THR A 295 0.17 16.59 0.91
N LEU A 296 -0.08 17.71 1.60
CA LEU A 296 0.64 18.09 2.81
C LEU A 296 0.14 17.31 4.04
N ASP A 297 -1.18 17.11 4.18
CA ASP A 297 -1.73 16.27 5.26
C ASP A 297 -1.25 14.81 5.15
N LYS A 298 -1.16 14.28 3.91
CA LYS A 298 -0.53 12.97 3.65
C LYS A 298 0.94 12.96 4.08
N ALA A 299 1.71 14.00 3.77
CA ALA A 299 3.11 14.10 4.19
C ALA A 299 3.25 14.09 5.72
N ILE A 300 2.39 14.83 6.42
CA ILE A 300 2.34 14.85 7.88
C ILE A 300 2.05 13.45 8.44
N ASP A 301 1.03 12.77 7.92
CA ASP A 301 0.63 11.42 8.36
C ASP A 301 1.71 10.36 8.08
N ILE A 302 2.36 10.40 6.92
CA ILE A 302 3.56 9.59 6.60
C ILE A 302 4.67 9.84 7.62
N VAL A 303 5.00 11.10 7.90
CA VAL A 303 6.04 11.50 8.87
C VAL A 303 5.69 11.05 10.29
N TYR A 304 4.42 11.16 10.70
CA TYR A 304 3.98 10.68 12.02
C TYR A 304 4.07 9.16 12.16
N ARG A 305 3.70 8.40 11.12
CA ARG A 305 3.79 6.92 11.14
C ARG A 305 5.25 6.46 11.29
N ILE A 306 6.16 6.92 10.42
CA ILE A 306 7.61 6.64 10.53
C ILE A 306 8.18 7.12 11.89
N ARG A 307 7.69 8.24 12.44
CA ARG A 307 8.11 8.76 13.77
C ARG A 307 7.61 7.91 14.94
N SER A 308 6.43 7.29 14.81
CA SER A 308 5.87 6.40 15.85
C SER A 308 6.62 5.06 15.91
N GLU A 309 7.12 4.58 14.77
CA GLU A 309 7.95 3.39 14.65
C GLU A 309 9.42 3.67 15.04
N SER A 310 9.97 4.84 14.68
CA SER A 310 11.37 5.16 14.97
C SER A 310 11.65 5.60 16.42
N LYS A 311 12.53 4.80 17.06
CA LYS A 311 13.11 5.06 18.39
C LYS A 311 14.47 5.77 18.35
N ARG A 312 14.98 6.14 17.16
CA ARG A 312 16.34 6.70 16.97
C ARG A 312 16.34 8.20 16.67
N LEU A 313 17.39 8.90 17.09
CA LEU A 313 17.53 10.35 16.94
C LEU A 313 17.86 10.76 15.49
N SER A 314 18.67 9.95 14.81
CA SER A 314 19.01 10.01 13.38
C SER A 314 17.78 10.15 12.48
N THR A 315 16.85 9.19 12.56
CA THR A 315 15.62 9.21 11.77
C THR A 315 14.79 10.47 12.02
N ARG A 316 14.75 10.94 13.27
CA ARG A 316 13.95 12.11 13.69
C ARG A 316 14.49 13.42 13.11
N ASN A 317 15.81 13.56 13.01
CA ASN A 317 16.44 14.71 12.34
C ASN A 317 16.17 14.73 10.83
N PHE A 318 16.20 13.57 10.17
CA PHE A 318 15.82 13.47 8.76
C PHE A 318 14.34 13.83 8.55
N LEU A 319 13.42 13.27 9.36
CA LEU A 319 11.99 13.58 9.29
C LEU A 319 11.69 15.07 9.55
N LEU A 320 12.41 15.70 10.47
CA LEU A 320 12.35 17.15 10.70
C LEU A 320 12.86 17.95 9.48
N THR A 321 13.90 17.46 8.81
CA THR A 321 14.42 18.06 7.56
C THR A 321 13.40 17.95 6.42
N VAL A 322 12.67 16.83 6.31
CA VAL A 322 11.55 16.69 5.35
C VAL A 322 10.42 17.66 5.69
N ALA A 323 9.98 17.70 6.96
CA ALA A 323 8.89 18.58 7.40
C ALA A 323 9.19 20.07 7.18
N THR A 324 10.38 20.55 7.54
CA THR A 324 10.83 21.95 7.34
C THR A 324 11.19 22.26 5.87
N THR A 325 11.37 21.24 5.02
CA THR A 325 11.50 21.43 3.57
C THR A 325 10.12 21.63 2.93
N LEU A 326 9.12 20.89 3.38
CA LEU A 326 7.72 21.03 2.97
C LEU A 326 7.11 22.36 3.46
N GLU A 327 7.42 22.76 4.69
CA GLU A 327 7.04 24.06 5.28
C GLU A 327 7.37 25.24 4.35
N LYS A 328 8.59 25.28 3.79
CA LYS A 328 9.04 26.34 2.85
C LYS A 328 8.26 26.40 1.52
N THR A 329 7.33 25.46 1.28
CA THR A 329 6.44 25.46 0.12
C THR A 329 5.04 26.00 0.42
N LYS A 330 4.70 26.30 1.68
CA LYS A 330 3.41 26.88 2.09
C LYS A 330 3.54 27.92 3.21
N ASN A 331 3.11 29.14 2.90
CA ASN A 331 2.63 30.08 3.90
C ASN A 331 1.25 29.57 4.46
N ASP A 332 1.15 29.29 5.77
CA ASP A 332 -0.11 29.35 6.56
C ASP A 332 0.16 29.36 8.09
N ALA A 333 -0.44 30.32 8.80
CA ALA A 333 -0.30 30.54 10.24
C ALA A 333 -0.72 29.34 11.13
N ASN A 334 -1.64 28.50 10.66
CA ASN A 334 -2.04 27.29 11.39
C ASN A 334 -0.95 26.22 11.34
N TYR A 335 -0.13 26.22 10.29
CA TYR A 335 0.96 25.28 10.12
C TYR A 335 2.09 25.60 11.11
N THR A 336 2.40 26.89 11.27
CA THR A 336 3.32 27.39 12.30
C THR A 336 2.90 26.93 13.71
N ARG A 337 1.61 26.82 14.03
CA ARG A 337 1.15 26.32 15.36
C ARG A 337 1.34 24.83 15.59
N VAL A 338 1.17 24.00 14.56
CA VAL A 338 1.49 22.56 14.65
C VAL A 338 3.01 22.37 14.73
N LEU A 339 3.76 23.16 13.95
CA LEU A 339 5.21 23.20 14.04
C LEU A 339 5.72 23.79 15.36
N GLU A 340 5.03 24.73 16.00
CA GLU A 340 5.32 25.25 17.35
C GLU A 340 4.99 24.23 18.44
N SER A 341 3.94 23.40 18.30
CA SER A 341 3.74 22.30 19.25
C SER A 341 4.83 21.25 19.08
N ILE A 342 5.19 20.90 17.84
CA ILE A 342 6.35 20.05 17.54
C ILE A 342 7.65 20.68 18.06
N PHE A 343 7.84 22.01 17.93
CA PHE A 343 9.04 22.72 18.41
C PHE A 343 9.09 22.82 19.94
N ASN A 344 7.95 22.90 20.64
CA ASN A 344 7.92 22.91 22.11
C ASN A 344 8.08 21.49 22.68
N ASP A 345 7.45 20.49 22.06
CA ASP A 345 7.68 19.07 22.39
C ASP A 345 9.12 18.64 22.05
N LEU A 346 9.77 19.28 21.06
CA LEU A 346 11.21 19.14 20.83
C LEU A 346 12.04 19.97 21.83
N SER A 347 11.72 21.23 22.11
CA SER A 347 12.57 22.12 22.93
C SER A 347 12.67 21.65 24.38
N VAL A 348 11.61 21.07 24.95
CA VAL A 348 11.68 20.37 26.26
C VAL A 348 12.72 19.21 26.26
N MET A 349 13.22 18.79 25.08
CA MET A 349 14.35 17.88 24.90
C MET A 349 15.52 18.45 24.04
N SER A 350 15.47 19.72 23.59
CA SER A 350 16.44 20.30 22.63
C SER A 350 16.62 21.83 22.72
N ASP A 351 16.19 22.48 23.81
CA ASP A 351 16.32 23.93 24.05
C ASP A 351 17.76 24.35 24.37
N ASP A 352 18.61 24.22 23.36
CA ASP A 352 19.92 24.87 23.28
C ASP A 352 20.10 25.55 21.91
N HIS A 353 19.56 24.97 20.81
CA HIS A 353 19.88 25.40 19.44
C HIS A 353 18.72 25.55 18.43
N LEU A 354 18.41 26.83 18.15
CA LEU A 354 18.07 27.45 16.84
C LEU A 354 16.59 27.61 16.41
N SER A 355 16.30 28.72 15.71
CA SER A 355 14.96 29.32 15.55
C SER A 355 14.71 30.08 14.22
N ARG A 356 13.42 30.29 13.83
CA ARG A 356 12.77 31.47 13.12
C ARG A 356 11.83 31.18 11.89
N VAL A 357 10.57 31.71 11.92
CA VAL A 357 9.56 31.96 10.82
C VAL A 357 8.86 30.71 10.22
N GLY A 358 7.58 30.64 9.76
CA GLY A 358 6.42 31.60 9.62
C GLY A 358 5.89 31.76 8.15
N ASP A 359 4.65 32.15 7.77
CA ASP A 359 3.35 32.49 8.43
C ASP A 359 2.18 32.70 7.37
N ASP A 360 0.90 32.90 7.77
CA ASP A 360 -0.33 33.42 7.05
C ASP A 360 -0.89 32.67 5.78
N ASN A 361 -2.18 32.37 5.46
CA ASN A 361 -3.47 32.08 6.17
C ASN A 361 -4.60 31.70 5.15
N VAL A 362 -5.52 30.74 5.42
CA VAL A 362 -6.73 30.40 4.58
C VAL A 362 -8.05 30.34 5.39
N ALA A 363 -9.15 30.85 4.82
CA ALA A 363 -10.48 30.93 5.44
C ALA A 363 -11.27 29.60 5.46
N LYS A 364 -11.09 28.83 6.55
CA LYS A 364 -11.80 27.57 6.85
C LYS A 364 -13.25 27.82 7.35
N THR A 365 -14.10 26.79 7.37
CA THR A 365 -15.55 26.89 7.70
C THR A 365 -16.00 25.81 8.72
N PHE A 366 -17.15 25.99 9.38
CA PHE A 366 -17.68 25.03 10.37
C PHE A 366 -17.77 23.61 9.80
N SER A 367 -17.21 22.63 10.50
CA SER A 367 -17.18 21.23 10.07
C SER A 367 -17.37 20.26 11.25
N LEU A 368 -17.74 19.02 10.94
CA LEU A 368 -17.64 17.86 11.83
C LEU A 368 -17.25 16.66 10.96
N SER A 369 -16.10 16.06 11.24
CA SER A 369 -15.57 14.89 10.53
C SER A 369 -16.25 13.59 11.00
N GLN A 370 -16.09 12.51 10.22
CA GLN A 370 -16.47 11.18 10.70
C GLN A 370 -15.50 10.72 11.80
N ASN A 371 -15.98 9.93 12.75
CA ASN A 371 -15.15 9.41 13.84
C ASN A 371 -14.15 8.33 13.35
N TYR A 372 -12.97 8.27 13.94
CA TYR A 372 -11.97 7.23 13.67
C TYR A 372 -11.40 6.62 14.98
N PRO A 373 -11.26 5.28 15.07
CA PRO A 373 -11.77 4.28 14.13
C PRO A 373 -13.31 4.25 14.09
N ASN A 374 -13.90 3.60 13.08
CA ASN A 374 -15.34 3.29 13.01
C ASN A 374 -15.58 2.09 12.07
N PRO A 375 -16.05 0.92 12.56
CA PRO A 375 -16.41 0.61 13.95
C PRO A 375 -15.23 0.76 14.93
N PHE A 376 -15.55 0.88 16.23
CA PHE A 376 -14.55 1.16 17.28
C PHE A 376 -14.76 0.35 18.55
N ASN A 377 -13.69 0.17 19.33
CA ASN A 377 -13.69 -0.54 20.61
C ASN A 377 -12.53 -0.04 21.52
N PRO A 378 -12.79 0.43 22.76
CA PRO A 378 -14.02 1.05 23.24
C PRO A 378 -14.08 2.54 22.88
N SER A 379 -13.00 3.13 22.36
CA SER A 379 -12.85 4.57 22.15
C SER A 379 -12.67 4.97 20.68
N THR A 380 -13.06 6.21 20.37
CA THR A 380 -12.99 6.80 19.02
C THR A 380 -12.81 8.31 19.12
N THR A 381 -12.16 8.94 18.13
CA THR A 381 -11.94 10.39 18.10
C THR A 381 -12.70 11.03 16.95
N VAL A 382 -13.36 12.15 17.23
CA VAL A 382 -13.94 13.05 16.21
C VAL A 382 -13.10 14.33 16.11
N SER A 383 -12.97 14.84 14.88
CA SER A 383 -12.44 16.18 14.63
C SER A 383 -13.55 17.13 14.18
N PHE A 384 -13.43 18.41 14.52
CA PHE A 384 -14.36 19.46 14.10
C PHE A 384 -13.68 20.83 14.05
N TYR A 385 -14.09 21.66 13.10
CA TYR A 385 -13.52 23.00 12.91
C TYR A 385 -14.49 24.12 13.31
N LEU A 386 -13.93 25.19 13.89
CA LEU A 386 -14.63 26.44 14.23
C LEU A 386 -13.96 27.63 13.52
N PRO A 387 -14.66 28.36 12.63
CA PRO A 387 -14.11 29.52 11.90
C PRO A 387 -14.12 30.81 12.70
N GLU A 388 -14.93 30.87 13.75
CA GLU A 388 -15.08 31.97 14.67
C GLU A 388 -15.22 31.39 16.09
N GLU A 389 -15.05 32.22 17.11
CA GLU A 389 -15.36 31.79 18.48
C GLU A 389 -16.86 31.46 18.58
N SER A 390 -17.21 30.33 19.17
CA SER A 390 -18.59 29.85 19.18
C SER A 390 -18.88 29.03 20.43
N HIS A 391 -20.15 29.06 20.85
CA HIS A 391 -20.68 28.07 21.77
C HIS A 391 -20.86 26.75 21.03
N VAL A 392 -20.30 25.67 21.57
CA VAL A 392 -20.32 24.35 20.93
C VAL A 392 -20.87 23.32 21.90
N SER A 393 -21.96 22.70 21.47
CA SER A 393 -22.60 21.56 22.12
C SER A 393 -22.26 20.29 21.33
N ILE A 394 -21.63 19.30 21.96
CA ILE A 394 -21.40 17.97 21.36
C ILE A 394 -22.00 16.90 22.26
N LYS A 395 -23.00 16.22 21.73
CA LYS A 395 -23.89 15.31 22.47
C LYS A 395 -24.03 13.99 21.71
N VAL A 396 -23.94 12.89 22.45
CA VAL A 396 -24.10 11.54 21.91
C VAL A 396 -25.50 11.02 22.24
N PHE A 397 -26.14 10.43 21.25
CA PHE A 397 -27.49 9.86 21.33
C PHE A 397 -27.43 8.38 20.94
N ASN A 398 -28.31 7.56 21.52
CA ASN A 398 -28.48 6.17 21.12
C ASN A 398 -29.42 6.06 19.89
N ALA A 399 -29.62 4.84 19.39
CA ALA A 399 -30.50 4.57 18.25
C ALA A 399 -31.99 4.95 18.44
N SER A 400 -32.46 5.16 19.68
CA SER A 400 -33.81 5.66 20.00
C SER A 400 -33.87 7.18 20.21
N GLY A 401 -32.77 7.91 19.96
CA GLY A 401 -32.71 9.36 20.07
C GLY A 401 -32.61 9.90 21.50
N GLN A 402 -32.39 9.03 22.50
CA GLN A 402 -32.16 9.44 23.88
C GLN A 402 -30.73 9.96 24.04
N LEU A 403 -30.57 11.05 24.78
CA LEU A 403 -29.25 11.59 25.14
C LEU A 403 -28.51 10.59 26.04
N VAL A 404 -27.34 10.15 25.60
CA VAL A 404 -26.44 9.21 26.30
C VAL A 404 -25.41 9.97 27.11
N GLU A 405 -24.78 10.97 26.48
CA GLU A 405 -23.70 11.74 27.10
C GLU A 405 -23.58 13.13 26.46
N THR A 406 -23.10 14.11 27.25
CA THR A 406 -22.70 15.44 26.75
C THR A 406 -21.20 15.56 26.89
N LEU A 407 -20.47 15.44 25.78
CA LEU A 407 -19.01 15.43 25.75
C LEU A 407 -18.41 16.84 25.79
N LEU A 408 -19.20 17.84 25.37
CA LEU A 408 -18.82 19.24 25.33
C LEU A 408 -20.09 20.11 25.38
N ASP A 409 -20.09 21.16 26.20
CA ASP A 409 -21.14 22.20 26.18
C ASP A 409 -20.55 23.53 26.67
N ARG A 410 -19.75 24.19 25.82
CA ARG A 410 -19.02 25.41 26.20
C ARG A 410 -18.63 26.29 25.01
N GLN A 411 -18.27 27.53 25.32
CA GLN A 411 -17.57 28.41 24.39
C GLN A 411 -16.20 27.83 24.02
N LEU A 412 -15.84 27.85 22.74
CA LEU A 412 -14.52 27.45 22.24
C LEU A 412 -13.96 28.48 21.24
N PRO A 413 -12.63 28.71 21.26
CA PRO A 413 -11.94 29.54 20.28
C PRO A 413 -11.86 28.86 18.89
N PRO A 414 -11.60 29.64 17.82
CA PRO A 414 -11.43 29.12 16.45
C PRO A 414 -10.38 28.01 16.30
N GLY A 415 -10.34 27.40 15.12
CA GLY A 415 -9.39 26.36 14.75
C GLY A 415 -9.95 24.94 14.86
N GLU A 416 -9.16 23.95 14.42
CA GLU A 416 -9.50 22.52 14.58
C GLU A 416 -9.58 22.15 16.07
N LYS A 417 -10.41 21.17 16.38
CA LYS A 417 -10.61 20.59 17.71
C LYS A 417 -10.77 19.08 17.57
N TYR A 418 -10.23 18.34 18.53
CA TYR A 418 -10.37 16.89 18.62
C TYR A 418 -11.08 16.54 19.93
N LEU A 419 -11.94 15.52 19.89
CA LEU A 419 -12.68 15.03 21.04
C LEU A 419 -12.74 13.51 20.98
N THR A 420 -12.11 12.86 21.95
CA THR A 420 -12.18 11.41 22.10
C THR A 420 -13.39 11.05 22.96
N TRP A 421 -14.20 10.11 22.48
CA TRP A 421 -15.24 9.45 23.25
C TRP A 421 -14.76 8.06 23.65
N ASP A 422 -14.75 7.75 24.95
CA ASP A 422 -14.59 6.39 25.45
C ASP A 422 -15.96 5.83 25.81
N ALA A 423 -16.42 4.87 25.01
CA ALA A 423 -17.71 4.21 25.22
C ALA A 423 -17.60 2.91 26.01
N GLY A 424 -16.51 2.72 26.78
CA GLY A 424 -16.25 1.54 27.62
C GLY A 424 -17.40 1.15 28.56
N GLN A 425 -18.20 2.12 28.99
CA GLN A 425 -19.38 1.93 29.84
C GLN A 425 -20.72 1.65 29.11
N TYR A 426 -20.79 1.81 27.79
CA TYR A 426 -22.04 1.68 27.01
C TYR A 426 -22.12 0.35 26.22
N ALA A 427 -23.32 -0.05 25.78
CA ALA A 427 -23.53 -1.32 25.07
C ALA A 427 -23.14 -1.24 23.59
N SER A 428 -22.64 -2.33 23.00
CA SER A 428 -22.35 -2.42 21.55
C SER A 428 -23.58 -2.05 20.72
N GLY A 429 -23.41 -1.24 19.66
CA GLY A 429 -24.53 -0.75 18.86
C GLY A 429 -24.25 0.55 18.11
N ILE A 430 -25.34 1.14 17.58
CA ILE A 430 -25.31 2.38 16.80
C ILE A 430 -25.54 3.59 17.71
N TYR A 431 -24.64 4.56 17.59
CA TYR A 431 -24.71 5.85 18.27
C TYR A 431 -24.64 7.00 17.26
N PHE A 432 -25.22 8.13 17.63
CA PHE A 432 -25.20 9.35 16.84
C PHE A 432 -24.56 10.48 17.65
N LEU A 433 -23.42 10.99 17.20
CA LEU A 433 -22.82 12.20 17.78
C LEU A 433 -23.33 13.40 16.98
N LYS A 434 -23.91 14.38 17.68
CA LYS A 434 -24.40 15.63 17.11
C LYS A 434 -23.59 16.81 17.67
N MET A 435 -23.08 17.65 16.78
CA MET A 435 -22.47 18.94 17.08
C MET A 435 -23.45 20.06 16.73
N GLU A 436 -23.62 21.03 17.63
CA GLU A 436 -24.44 22.22 17.42
C GLU A 436 -23.70 23.49 17.87
N THR A 437 -23.81 24.54 17.06
CA THR A 437 -23.36 25.92 17.33
C THR A 437 -24.48 26.88 16.87
N PRO A 438 -24.42 28.18 17.19
CA PRO A 438 -25.39 29.17 16.72
C PRO A 438 -25.53 29.30 15.20
N LYS A 439 -24.59 28.75 14.40
CA LYS A 439 -24.59 28.82 12.92
C LYS A 439 -24.42 27.46 12.22
N PHE A 440 -24.29 26.35 12.95
CA PHE A 440 -24.01 25.04 12.38
C PHE A 440 -24.63 23.91 13.22
N SER A 441 -25.22 22.91 12.58
CA SER A 441 -25.67 21.68 13.23
C SER A 441 -25.43 20.49 12.30
N ARG A 442 -24.72 19.47 12.78
CA ARG A 442 -24.44 18.23 12.03
C ARG A 442 -24.41 17.03 12.97
N ALA A 443 -24.88 15.89 12.48
CA ALA A 443 -24.75 14.59 13.15
C ALA A 443 -23.92 13.61 12.31
N ILE A 444 -23.29 12.64 12.99
CA ILE A 444 -22.56 11.53 12.39
C ILE A 444 -22.98 10.20 13.03
N LYS A 445 -22.82 9.08 12.31
CA LYS A 445 -23.16 7.73 12.77
C LYS A 445 -21.89 6.97 13.17
N MET A 446 -21.85 6.51 14.42
CA MET A 446 -20.76 5.75 15.02
C MET A 446 -21.23 4.33 15.35
N ILE A 447 -20.34 3.33 15.24
CA ILE A 447 -20.65 1.92 15.51
C ILE A 447 -19.69 1.39 16.57
N LEU A 448 -20.19 1.19 17.80
CA LEU A 448 -19.45 0.57 18.88
C LEU A 448 -19.56 -0.95 18.78
N MET A 449 -18.43 -1.65 18.75
CA MET A 449 -18.36 -3.11 18.85
C MET A 449 -17.50 -3.48 20.06
N LYS A 450 -17.86 -4.55 20.76
CA LYS A 450 -17.15 -5.13 21.91
C LYS A 450 -17.22 -6.64 21.81
#